data_AF-Q2ISJ2-F1
#
_entry.id   AF-Q2ISJ2-F1
#
_cell.length_a   1.000
_cell.length_b   1.000
_cell.length_c   1.000
_cell.angle_alpha   90.00
_cell.angle_beta   90.00
_cell.angle_gamma   90.00
#
_symmetry.space_group_name_H-M   'P 1'
#
loop_
_entity.id
_entity.type
_entity.pdbx_description
1 polymer ?
#
loop_
_entity_poly.entity_id
_entity_poly.type
_entity_poly.pdbx_seq_one_letter_code
_entity_poly.pdbx_strand_id
1 'polypeptide(L)'
;MPNPAEPALHRLKVWDIIHATRRLRSLGWIGDLVGVGAAAAALALRFAFDAALPAGFPYLTFFPAVVLTAFFFGLRPGIVCAVLSGLASWYFFMPPFYTFELTSQTAIALVFYVFIVAVDIALIHIMHLAAARLRADAEETARLYERQRTMFQELQHRVANNMQFVSAMLRLYAKRAGQDPAAMLTALDDARVRLDTMSRLHRHLYDPVNVTRPVGEFFQELCANLAEAAGAKDVRFSIDMPPVQFDLDQLTPLSLIAVEVITNALKHAFPDGRGSIALRLVQHGDHIVFTIADDGKGMAANPNPEQSKSLGLKIVHSLATQLGGSIVYEVGPGTTARVEFDRAA
;
A
#
# COMPACT_ATOMS: atom_id res chain seq x y z
N MET A 1 -26.71 -8.00 -4.51
CA MET A 1 -25.37 -8.22 -3.95
C MET A 1 -25.54 -8.61 -2.49
N PRO A 2 -25.21 -9.84 -2.10
CA PRO A 2 -25.43 -10.30 -0.74
C PRO A 2 -24.44 -9.62 0.22
N ASN A 3 -24.99 -9.15 1.32
CA ASN A 3 -24.31 -8.60 2.49
C ASN A 3 -23.39 -9.67 3.12
N PRO A 4 -22.07 -9.46 3.27
CA PRO A 4 -21.24 -10.32 4.09
C PRO A 4 -21.45 -9.93 5.55
N ALA A 5 -22.67 -10.18 6.04
CA ALA A 5 -22.91 -10.29 7.46
C ALA A 5 -22.10 -11.51 7.92
N GLU A 6 -20.95 -11.21 8.53
CA GLU A 6 -20.15 -12.15 9.30
C GLU A 6 -21.07 -13.05 10.12
N PRO A 7 -20.85 -14.37 10.16
CA PRO A 7 -21.48 -15.15 11.20
C PRO A 7 -20.87 -14.65 12.51
N ALA A 8 -21.70 -13.97 13.31
CA ALA A 8 -21.46 -13.70 14.73
C ALA A 8 -21.38 -15.05 15.47
N LEU A 9 -20.31 -15.79 15.20
CA LEU A 9 -19.92 -16.97 15.93
C LEU A 9 -19.61 -16.48 17.33
N HIS A 10 -20.46 -16.85 18.28
CA HIS A 10 -20.20 -16.89 19.71
C HIS A 10 -18.69 -16.88 19.98
N ARG A 11 -18.11 -15.69 20.23
CA ARG A 11 -16.74 -15.57 20.72
C ARG A 11 -16.74 -16.35 22.03
N LEU A 12 -16.18 -17.55 22.00
CA LEU A 12 -16.16 -18.44 23.15
C LEU A 12 -15.55 -17.66 24.31
N LYS A 13 -16.32 -17.44 25.38
CA LYS A 13 -15.92 -16.70 26.60
C LYS A 13 -14.53 -17.12 27.12
N VAL A 14 -14.11 -18.34 26.82
CA VAL A 14 -12.78 -18.89 27.09
C VAL A 14 -11.66 -18.04 26.49
N TRP A 15 -11.79 -17.58 25.25
CA TRP A 15 -10.78 -16.72 24.62
C TRP A 15 -10.69 -15.37 25.32
N ASP A 16 -11.82 -14.79 25.75
CA ASP A 16 -11.83 -13.53 26.51
C ASP A 16 -11.13 -13.70 27.88
N ILE A 17 -11.29 -14.86 28.53
CA ILE A 17 -10.57 -15.19 29.78
C ILE A 17 -9.06 -15.37 29.52
N ILE A 18 -8.69 -16.04 28.43
CA ILE A 18 -7.27 -16.17 28.01
C ILE A 18 -6.67 -14.79 27.71
N HIS A 19 -7.44 -13.89 27.10
CA HIS A 19 -7.01 -12.52 26.81
C HIS A 19 -6.89 -11.67 28.09
N ALA A 20 -7.84 -11.78 29.02
CA ALA A 20 -7.82 -11.07 30.30
C ALA A 20 -6.63 -11.49 31.18
N THR A 21 -6.26 -12.77 31.15
CA THR A 21 -5.10 -13.28 31.88
C THR A 21 -3.75 -12.86 31.28
N ARG A 22 -3.71 -12.28 30.07
CA ARG A 22 -2.47 -11.76 29.45
C ARG A 22 -1.77 -10.68 30.29
N ARG A 23 -2.55 -9.81 30.94
CA ARG A 23 -2.02 -8.75 31.82
C ARG A 23 -1.44 -9.32 33.13
N LEU A 24 -1.98 -10.45 33.60
CA LEU A 24 -1.44 -11.21 34.72
C LEU A 24 -0.15 -11.95 34.32
N ARG A 25 -0.07 -12.48 33.09
CA ARG A 25 1.15 -13.12 32.54
C ARG A 25 2.33 -12.16 32.40
N SER A 26 2.08 -10.87 32.15
CA SER A 26 3.15 -9.87 32.00
C SER A 26 3.82 -9.46 33.32
N LEU A 27 3.22 -9.79 34.47
CA LEU A 27 3.73 -9.48 35.80
C LEU A 27 4.31 -10.77 36.43
N GLY A 28 5.60 -11.03 36.16
CA GLY A 28 6.24 -12.34 36.42
C GLY A 28 6.05 -12.90 37.84
N TRP A 29 6.15 -12.06 38.88
CA TRP A 29 6.02 -12.49 40.27
C TRP A 29 4.58 -12.85 40.68
N ILE A 30 3.57 -12.21 40.08
CA ILE A 30 2.15 -12.52 40.34
C ILE A 30 1.80 -13.88 39.77
N GLY A 31 2.32 -14.20 38.58
CA GLY A 31 2.17 -15.52 37.99
C GLY A 31 2.72 -16.61 38.90
N ASP A 32 3.92 -16.43 39.45
CA ASP A 32 4.54 -17.43 40.32
C ASP A 32 3.73 -17.63 41.61
N LEU A 33 3.19 -16.55 42.21
CA LEU A 33 2.26 -16.65 43.35
C LEU A 33 0.99 -17.43 43.03
N VAL A 34 0.43 -17.26 41.83
CA VAL A 34 -0.70 -18.06 41.36
C VAL A 34 -0.32 -19.52 41.24
N GLY A 35 0.87 -19.83 40.74
CA GLY A 35 1.38 -21.21 40.68
C GLY A 35 1.53 -21.86 42.06
N VAL A 36 2.05 -21.11 43.04
CA VAL A 36 2.11 -21.56 44.45
C VAL A 36 0.70 -21.80 45.00
N GLY A 37 -0.22 -20.86 44.79
CA GLY A 37 -1.61 -20.96 45.25
C GLY A 37 -2.34 -22.14 44.63
N ALA A 38 -2.14 -22.41 43.35
CA ALA A 38 -2.70 -23.55 42.65
C ALA A 38 -2.18 -24.89 43.19
N ALA A 39 -0.87 -25.00 43.45
CA ALA A 39 -0.29 -26.18 44.08
C ALA A 39 -0.83 -26.40 45.50
N ALA A 40 -0.96 -25.34 46.29
CA ALA A 40 -1.54 -25.40 47.64
C ALA A 40 -3.02 -25.83 47.61
N ALA A 41 -3.81 -25.30 46.67
CA ALA A 41 -5.20 -25.70 46.49
C ALA A 41 -5.33 -27.17 46.05
N ALA A 42 -4.47 -27.62 45.12
CA ALA A 42 -4.42 -29.02 44.68
C ALA A 42 -4.04 -29.97 45.81
N LEU A 43 -3.13 -29.56 46.69
CA LEU A 43 -2.73 -30.28 47.89
C LEU A 43 -3.88 -30.36 48.90
N ALA A 44 -4.55 -29.24 49.19
CA ALA A 44 -5.69 -29.21 50.08
C ALA A 44 -6.82 -30.11 49.57
N LEU A 45 -7.09 -30.07 48.26
CA LEU A 45 -8.05 -30.96 47.60
C LEU A 45 -7.62 -32.43 47.72
N ARG A 46 -6.33 -32.72 47.57
CA ARG A 46 -5.80 -34.08 47.70
C ARG A 46 -6.04 -34.65 49.08
N PHE A 47 -5.82 -33.87 50.14
CA PHE A 47 -6.12 -34.28 51.51
C PHE A 47 -7.61 -34.45 51.75
N ALA A 48 -8.43 -33.52 51.28
CA ALA A 48 -9.88 -33.55 51.48
C ALA A 48 -10.54 -34.80 50.88
N PHE A 49 -9.99 -35.30 49.78
CA PHE A 49 -10.51 -36.48 49.06
C PHE A 49 -9.65 -37.74 49.24
N ASP A 50 -8.71 -37.76 50.18
CA ASP A 50 -7.76 -38.88 50.31
C ASP A 50 -8.46 -40.24 50.53
N ALA A 51 -9.48 -40.26 51.39
CA ALA A 51 -10.28 -41.47 51.65
C ALA A 51 -11.17 -41.89 50.46
N ALA A 52 -11.46 -40.98 49.53
CA ALA A 52 -12.36 -41.22 48.40
C ALA A 52 -11.61 -41.55 47.09
N LEU A 53 -10.31 -41.28 47.03
CA LEU A 53 -9.49 -41.50 45.84
C LEU A 53 -8.88 -42.90 45.83
N PRO A 54 -8.73 -43.54 44.65
CA PRO A 54 -8.09 -44.85 44.57
C PRO A 54 -6.64 -44.80 45.07
N ALA A 55 -6.26 -45.80 45.88
CA ALA A 55 -4.88 -45.97 46.28
C ALA A 55 -3.97 -46.16 45.04
N GLY A 56 -2.76 -45.58 45.08
CA GLY A 56 -1.78 -45.70 44.00
C GLY A 56 -1.74 -44.55 42.99
N PHE A 57 -2.56 -43.51 43.13
CA PHE A 57 -2.56 -42.33 42.25
C PHE A 57 -2.14 -41.04 43.00
N PRO A 58 -0.86 -40.90 43.40
CA PRO A 58 -0.40 -39.80 44.26
C PRO A 58 -0.50 -38.41 43.60
N TYR A 59 -0.59 -38.34 42.27
CA TYR A 59 -0.56 -37.08 41.50
C TYR A 59 -1.93 -36.59 40.96
N LEU A 60 -3.02 -37.31 41.24
CA LEU A 60 -4.30 -37.13 40.51
C LEU A 60 -4.86 -35.70 40.53
N THR A 61 -4.85 -35.02 41.69
CA THR A 61 -5.35 -33.64 41.83
C THR A 61 -4.36 -32.59 41.32
N PHE A 62 -3.09 -32.97 41.16
CA PHE A 62 -2.02 -32.07 40.78
C PHE A 62 -1.91 -31.88 39.27
N PHE A 63 -2.22 -32.89 38.44
CA PHE A 63 -2.19 -32.75 36.98
C PHE A 63 -3.11 -31.61 36.48
N PRO A 64 -4.40 -31.55 36.85
CA PRO A 64 -5.26 -30.45 36.42
C PRO A 64 -4.77 -29.08 36.88
N ALA A 65 -4.22 -28.99 38.10
CA ALA A 65 -3.68 -27.74 38.63
C ALA A 65 -2.50 -27.22 37.81
N VAL A 66 -1.56 -28.10 37.44
CA VAL A 66 -0.41 -27.76 36.60
C VAL A 66 -0.85 -27.36 35.19
N VAL A 67 -1.73 -28.14 34.56
CA VAL A 67 -2.24 -27.86 33.21
C VAL A 67 -2.97 -26.52 33.17
N LEU A 68 -3.90 -26.27 34.09
CA LEU A 68 -4.65 -25.00 34.13
C LEU A 68 -3.73 -23.82 34.42
N THR A 69 -2.76 -23.98 35.32
CA THR A 69 -1.81 -22.92 35.63
C THR A 69 -0.94 -22.59 34.42
N ALA A 70 -0.39 -23.61 33.75
CA ALA A 70 0.42 -23.44 32.54
C ALA A 70 -0.40 -22.81 31.39
N PHE A 71 -1.64 -23.27 31.21
CA PHE A 71 -2.54 -22.81 30.14
C PHE A 71 -2.95 -21.35 30.34
N PHE A 72 -3.36 -20.94 31.55
CA PHE A 72 -3.87 -19.59 31.79
C PHE A 72 -2.79 -18.58 32.15
N PHE A 73 -1.71 -18.99 32.81
CA PHE A 73 -0.70 -18.08 33.36
C PHE A 73 0.69 -18.27 32.75
N GLY A 74 0.86 -19.25 31.86
CA GLY A 74 2.08 -19.44 31.07
C GLY A 74 3.09 -20.39 31.70
N LEU A 75 4.25 -20.47 31.05
CA LEU A 75 5.25 -21.52 31.30
C LEU A 75 5.81 -21.48 32.74
N ARG A 76 6.22 -20.31 33.22
CA ARG A 76 6.89 -20.18 34.53
C ARG A 76 5.98 -20.55 35.71
N PRO A 77 4.75 -20.03 35.82
CA PRO A 77 3.80 -20.44 36.87
C PRO A 77 3.46 -21.92 36.82
N GLY A 78 3.31 -22.48 35.61
CA GLY A 78 3.07 -23.91 35.42
C GLY A 78 4.19 -24.78 35.96
N ILE A 79 5.45 -24.40 35.70
CA ILE A 79 6.65 -25.09 36.24
C ILE A 79 6.71 -24.95 37.76
N VAL A 80 6.45 -23.76 38.31
CA VAL A 80 6.42 -23.55 39.78
C VAL A 80 5.37 -24.45 40.42
N CYS A 81 4.16 -24.48 39.86
CA CYS A 81 3.07 -25.36 40.33
C CYS A 81 3.48 -26.84 40.23
N ALA A 82 4.13 -27.25 39.15
CA ALA A 82 4.59 -28.62 38.93
C ALA A 82 5.63 -29.05 39.95
N VAL A 83 6.66 -28.24 40.19
CA VAL A 83 7.71 -28.58 41.16
C VAL A 83 7.14 -28.72 42.56
N LEU A 84 6.30 -27.76 42.99
CA LEU A 84 5.67 -27.80 44.31
C LEU A 84 4.73 -29.00 44.46
N SER A 85 3.95 -29.30 43.42
CA SER A 85 3.06 -30.45 43.39
C SER A 85 3.82 -31.77 43.44
N GLY A 86 4.94 -31.87 42.71
CA GLY A 86 5.83 -33.02 42.72
C GLY A 86 6.40 -33.30 44.11
N LEU A 87 6.96 -32.26 44.74
CA LEU A 87 7.53 -32.34 46.08
C LEU A 87 6.49 -32.66 47.14
N ALA A 88 5.31 -32.02 47.09
CA ALA A 88 4.24 -32.26 48.04
C ALA A 88 3.68 -33.69 47.92
N SER A 89 3.49 -34.16 46.69
CA SER A 89 3.03 -35.54 46.45
C SER A 89 4.05 -36.58 46.95
N TRP A 90 5.34 -36.33 46.73
CA TRP A 90 6.42 -37.20 47.25
C TRP A 90 6.43 -37.26 48.77
N TYR A 91 6.39 -36.12 49.43
CA TYR A 91 6.47 -36.09 50.89
C TYR A 91 5.24 -36.68 51.59
N PHE A 92 4.03 -36.40 51.09
CA PHE A 92 2.79 -36.71 51.81
C PHE A 92 2.08 -38.00 51.37
N PHE A 93 2.18 -38.38 50.09
CA PHE A 93 1.30 -39.41 49.50
C PHE A 93 2.03 -40.63 48.94
N MET A 94 3.36 -40.72 49.10
CA MET A 94 4.16 -41.85 48.66
C MET A 94 4.90 -42.51 49.84
N PRO A 95 4.77 -43.84 50.06
CA PRO A 95 5.53 -44.55 51.09
C PRO A 95 7.04 -44.64 50.78
N PRO A 96 7.92 -44.50 51.79
CA PRO A 96 7.62 -44.17 53.19
C PRO A 96 7.24 -42.70 53.39
N PHE A 97 6.09 -42.48 54.04
CA PHE A 97 5.48 -41.15 54.18
C PHE A 97 6.32 -40.21 55.04
N TYR A 98 6.21 -38.91 54.77
CA TYR A 98 6.92 -37.82 55.46
C TYR A 98 8.44 -37.90 55.31
N THR A 99 8.91 -38.52 54.23
CA THR A 99 10.33 -38.61 53.88
C THR A 99 10.51 -38.32 52.39
N PHE A 100 11.76 -38.09 51.99
CA PHE A 100 12.16 -38.06 50.58
C PHE A 100 13.00 -39.30 50.23
N GLU A 101 12.69 -40.45 50.83
CA GLU A 101 13.37 -41.68 50.47
C GLU A 101 12.96 -42.12 49.06
N LEU A 102 13.97 -42.52 48.27
CA LEU A 102 13.79 -42.93 46.90
C LEU A 102 13.74 -44.45 46.81
N THR A 103 12.54 -45.01 46.96
CA THR A 103 12.26 -46.42 46.66
C THR A 103 12.02 -46.63 45.16
N SER A 104 12.15 -47.86 44.66
CA SER A 104 11.88 -48.17 43.24
C SER A 104 10.48 -47.72 42.79
N GLN A 105 9.47 -47.82 43.65
CA GLN A 105 8.11 -47.39 43.34
C GLN A 105 7.99 -45.87 43.26
N THR A 106 8.58 -45.13 44.21
CA THR A 106 8.59 -43.65 44.18
C THR A 106 9.37 -43.11 42.98
N ALA A 107 10.49 -43.75 42.62
CA ALA A 107 11.28 -43.39 41.45
C ALA A 107 10.46 -43.52 40.16
N ILE A 108 9.77 -44.66 39.98
CA ILE A 108 8.88 -44.88 38.82
C ILE A 108 7.78 -43.82 38.79
N ALA A 109 7.11 -43.57 39.92
CA ALA A 109 6.02 -42.59 40.00
C ALA A 109 6.49 -41.16 39.67
N LEU A 110 7.66 -40.76 40.17
CA LEU A 110 8.25 -39.45 39.89
C LEU A 110 8.66 -39.32 38.41
N VAL A 111 9.22 -40.36 37.80
CA VAL A 111 9.56 -40.37 36.37
C VAL A 111 8.31 -40.20 35.51
N PHE A 112 7.23 -40.95 35.79
CA PHE A 112 5.97 -40.80 35.06
C PHE A 112 5.36 -39.41 35.26
N TYR A 113 5.39 -38.88 36.49
CA TYR A 113 4.90 -37.54 36.78
C TYR A 113 5.64 -36.47 35.99
N VAL A 114 6.99 -36.47 36.07
CA VAL A 114 7.84 -35.51 35.36
C VAL A 114 7.62 -35.64 33.86
N PHE A 115 7.52 -36.86 33.32
CA PHE A 115 7.26 -37.08 31.91
C PHE A 115 5.91 -36.48 31.46
N ILE A 116 4.81 -36.82 32.14
CA ILE A 116 3.47 -36.34 31.78
C ILE A 116 3.41 -34.81 31.88
N VAL A 117 3.89 -34.24 32.98
CA VAL A 117 3.87 -32.78 33.18
C VAL A 117 4.77 -32.06 32.18
N ALA A 118 5.95 -32.61 31.86
CA ALA A 118 6.83 -32.02 30.85
C ALA A 118 6.15 -32.01 29.47
N VAL A 119 5.48 -33.09 29.10
CA VAL A 119 4.71 -33.19 27.84
C VAL A 119 3.56 -32.17 27.83
N ASP A 120 2.76 -32.11 28.89
CA ASP A 120 1.63 -31.17 28.99
C ASP A 120 2.09 -29.71 28.88
N ILE A 121 3.13 -29.34 29.65
CA ILE A 121 3.71 -28.01 29.63
C ILE A 121 4.30 -27.68 28.26
N ALA A 122 4.98 -28.63 27.61
CA ALA A 122 5.55 -28.45 26.27
C ALA A 122 4.45 -28.23 25.22
N LEU A 123 3.38 -29.04 25.24
CA LEU A 123 2.24 -28.88 24.33
C LEU A 123 1.57 -27.52 24.49
N ILE A 124 1.34 -27.09 25.73
CA ILE A 124 0.76 -25.77 26.04
C ILE A 124 1.69 -24.64 25.56
N HIS A 125 3.00 -24.79 25.73
CA HIS A 125 3.97 -23.81 25.27
C HIS A 125 3.98 -23.69 23.74
N ILE A 126 4.01 -24.81 23.02
CA ILE A 126 3.95 -24.86 21.55
C ILE A 126 2.64 -24.24 21.06
N MET A 127 1.51 -24.56 21.69
CA MET A 127 0.21 -23.98 21.35
C MET A 127 0.21 -22.45 21.54
N HIS A 128 0.79 -21.94 22.63
CA HIS A 128 0.91 -20.49 22.83
C HIS A 128 1.81 -19.82 21.78
N LEU A 129 2.92 -20.45 21.40
CA LEU A 129 3.80 -19.96 20.33
C LEU A 129 3.07 -19.94 18.98
N ALA A 130 2.36 -21.01 18.63
CA ALA A 130 1.57 -21.09 17.41
C ALA A 130 0.46 -20.03 17.36
N ALA A 131 -0.26 -19.83 18.48
CA ALA A 131 -1.30 -18.81 18.57
C ALA A 131 -0.73 -17.38 18.47
N ALA A 132 0.45 -17.13 19.04
CA ALA A 132 1.13 -15.85 18.90
C ALA A 132 1.56 -15.59 17.46
N ARG A 133 2.08 -16.61 16.78
CA ARG A 133 2.50 -16.53 15.37
C ARG A 133 1.33 -16.28 14.43
N LEU A 134 0.25 -17.05 14.57
CA LEU A 134 -0.98 -16.86 13.77
C LEU A 134 -1.56 -15.44 13.91
N ARG A 135 -1.47 -14.84 15.11
CA ARG A 135 -1.92 -13.46 15.33
C ARG A 135 -1.01 -12.44 14.67
N ALA A 136 0.31 -12.61 14.77
CA ALA A 136 1.27 -11.73 14.11
C ALA A 136 1.07 -11.76 12.58
N ASP A 137 0.92 -12.95 12.00
CA ASP A 137 0.68 -13.13 10.57
C ASP A 137 -0.66 -12.48 10.15
N ALA A 138 -1.71 -12.61 10.97
CA ALA A 138 -3.01 -11.97 10.72
C ALA A 138 -2.93 -10.44 10.79
N GLU A 139 -2.21 -9.87 11.76
CA GLU A 139 -2.00 -8.43 11.88
C GLU A 139 -1.20 -7.88 10.69
N GLU A 140 -0.15 -8.59 10.25
CA GLU A 140 0.63 -8.22 9.07
C GLU A 140 -0.22 -8.25 7.80
N THR A 141 -0.99 -9.33 7.62
CA THR A 141 -1.91 -9.50 6.49
C THR A 141 -2.93 -8.36 6.43
N ALA A 142 -3.53 -8.00 7.57
CA ALA A 142 -4.48 -6.88 7.65
C ALA A 142 -3.85 -5.55 7.25
N ARG A 143 -2.63 -5.26 7.71
CA ARG A 143 -1.88 -4.04 7.33
C ARG A 143 -1.58 -4.00 5.83
N LEU A 144 -1.17 -5.12 5.24
CA LEU A 144 -0.91 -5.22 3.81
C LEU A 144 -2.20 -4.98 3.00
N TYR A 145 -3.33 -5.54 3.43
CA TYR A 145 -4.63 -5.30 2.80
C TYR A 145 -5.07 -3.84 2.87
N GLU A 146 -4.94 -3.18 4.02
CA GLU A 146 -5.27 -1.75 4.17
C GLU A 146 -4.40 -0.87 3.26
N ARG A 147 -3.11 -1.18 3.17
CA ARG A 147 -2.18 -0.48 2.29
C ARG A 147 -2.56 -0.66 0.83
N GLN A 148 -2.85 -1.89 0.40
CA GLN A 148 -3.29 -2.20 -0.96
C GLN A 148 -4.61 -1.49 -1.30
N ARG A 149 -5.58 -1.49 -0.37
CA ARG A 149 -6.87 -0.81 -0.56
C ARG A 149 -6.69 0.69 -0.74
N THR A 150 -5.84 1.33 0.07
CA THR A 150 -5.56 2.76 -0.02
C THR A 150 -4.92 3.11 -1.38
N MET A 151 -3.90 2.35 -1.80
CA MET A 151 -3.29 2.53 -3.13
C MET A 151 -4.31 2.35 -4.26
N PHE A 152 -5.18 1.35 -4.15
CA PHE A 152 -6.21 1.10 -5.15
C PHE A 152 -7.24 2.23 -5.22
N GLN A 153 -7.65 2.80 -4.09
CA GLN A 153 -8.53 3.96 -4.05
C GLN A 153 -7.89 5.18 -4.72
N GLU A 154 -6.61 5.45 -4.44
CA GLU A 154 -5.88 6.53 -5.09
C GLU A 154 -5.80 6.32 -6.61
N LEU A 155 -5.49 5.11 -7.05
CA LEU A 155 -5.50 4.75 -8.47
C LEU A 155 -6.88 4.99 -9.10
N GLN A 156 -7.97 4.55 -8.46
CA GLN A 156 -9.33 4.77 -8.95
C GLN A 156 -9.66 6.26 -9.05
N HIS A 157 -9.25 7.07 -8.07
CA HIS A 157 -9.42 8.52 -8.12
C HIS A 157 -8.65 9.13 -9.30
N ARG A 158 -7.38 8.75 -9.51
CA ARG A 158 -6.57 9.22 -10.65
C ARG A 158 -7.17 8.81 -12.00
N VAL A 159 -7.64 7.57 -12.12
CA VAL A 159 -8.33 7.09 -13.33
C VAL A 159 -9.63 7.86 -13.57
N ALA A 160 -10.42 8.10 -12.52
CA ALA A 160 -11.65 8.89 -12.63
C ALA A 160 -11.36 10.33 -13.10
N ASN A 161 -10.34 10.98 -12.53
CA ASN A 161 -9.91 12.32 -12.94
C ASN A 161 -9.50 12.35 -14.42
N ASN A 162 -8.74 11.35 -14.87
CA ASN A 162 -8.32 11.21 -16.26
C ASN A 162 -9.51 11.02 -17.22
N MET A 163 -10.49 10.18 -16.86
CA MET A 163 -11.69 9.96 -17.65
C MET A 163 -12.59 11.20 -17.68
N GLN A 164 -12.66 11.96 -16.58
CA GLN A 164 -13.37 13.24 -16.55
C GLN A 164 -12.74 14.25 -17.50
N PHE A 165 -11.40 14.35 -17.52
CA PHE A 165 -10.68 15.20 -18.47
C PHE A 165 -10.98 14.81 -19.92
N VAL A 166 -10.89 13.52 -20.27
CA VAL A 166 -11.26 13.00 -21.59
C VAL A 166 -12.70 13.35 -21.94
N SER A 167 -13.64 13.16 -21.01
CA SER A 167 -15.05 13.46 -21.24
C SER A 167 -15.31 14.95 -21.48
N ALA A 168 -14.67 15.82 -20.69
CA ALA A 168 -14.76 17.27 -20.85
C ALA A 168 -14.21 17.70 -22.22
N MET A 169 -13.08 17.12 -22.62
CA MET A 169 -12.47 17.34 -23.92
C MET A 169 -13.39 16.94 -25.07
N LEU A 170 -13.95 15.72 -25.03
CA LEU A 170 -14.87 15.24 -26.08
C LEU A 170 -16.13 16.13 -26.18
N ARG A 171 -16.71 16.56 -25.06
CA ARG A 171 -17.85 17.49 -25.05
C ARG A 171 -17.49 18.82 -25.72
N LEU A 172 -16.31 19.33 -25.44
CA LEU A 172 -15.82 20.59 -25.96
C LEU A 172 -15.56 20.51 -27.48
N TYR A 173 -15.02 19.40 -27.95
CA TYR A 173 -14.87 19.08 -29.37
C TYR A 173 -16.20 18.93 -30.11
N ALA A 174 -17.15 18.20 -29.52
CA ALA A 174 -18.50 18.07 -30.07
C ALA A 174 -19.19 19.44 -30.22
N LYS A 175 -19.02 20.33 -29.22
CA LYS A 175 -19.55 21.70 -29.28
C LYS A 175 -18.91 22.52 -30.41
N ARG A 176 -17.62 22.33 -30.69
CA ARG A 176 -16.88 23.05 -31.75
C ARG A 176 -17.28 22.58 -33.16
N ALA A 177 -17.52 21.29 -33.34
CA ALA A 177 -17.90 20.73 -34.63
C ALA A 177 -19.26 21.25 -35.14
N GLY A 178 -20.18 21.59 -34.24
CA GLY A 178 -21.52 22.06 -34.61
C GLY A 178 -22.25 21.00 -35.44
N GLN A 179 -22.77 21.38 -36.61
CA GLN A 179 -23.40 20.46 -37.56
C GLN A 179 -22.53 20.14 -38.79
N ASP A 180 -21.27 20.57 -38.81
CA ASP A 180 -20.38 20.34 -39.95
C ASP A 180 -19.69 18.96 -39.83
N PRO A 181 -19.96 18.01 -40.77
CA PRO A 181 -19.35 16.69 -40.75
C PRO A 181 -17.82 16.71 -40.86
N ALA A 182 -17.23 17.66 -41.61
CA ALA A 182 -15.78 17.75 -41.78
C ALA A 182 -15.10 18.27 -40.50
N ALA A 183 -15.72 19.26 -39.85
CA ALA A 183 -15.28 19.73 -38.54
C ALA A 183 -15.40 18.64 -37.46
N MET A 184 -16.42 17.78 -37.54
CA MET A 184 -16.61 16.64 -36.64
C MET A 184 -15.51 15.59 -36.78
N LEU A 185 -15.16 15.21 -38.02
CA LEU A 185 -14.06 14.27 -38.28
C LEU A 185 -12.72 14.80 -37.76
N THR A 186 -12.45 16.10 -37.99
CA THR A 186 -11.24 16.76 -37.48
C THR A 186 -11.18 16.76 -35.95
N ALA A 187 -12.31 17.08 -35.30
CA ALA A 187 -12.41 17.12 -33.85
C ALA A 187 -12.26 15.72 -33.21
N LEU A 188 -12.75 14.67 -33.87
CA LEU A 188 -12.57 13.28 -33.44
C LEU A 188 -11.11 12.83 -33.57
N ASP A 189 -10.43 13.20 -34.66
CA ASP A 189 -9.02 12.85 -34.83
C ASP A 189 -8.13 13.56 -33.81
N ASP A 190 -8.40 14.84 -33.53
CA ASP A 190 -7.72 15.59 -32.46
C ASP A 190 -7.94 14.92 -31.08
N ALA A 191 -9.16 14.47 -30.79
CA ALA A 191 -9.44 13.74 -29.57
C ALA A 191 -8.72 12.38 -29.49
N ARG A 192 -8.63 11.67 -30.62
CA ARG A 192 -7.90 10.39 -30.73
C ARG A 192 -6.42 10.56 -30.44
N VAL A 193 -5.76 11.58 -31.01
CA VAL A 193 -4.33 11.87 -30.78
C VAL A 193 -4.04 12.11 -29.29
N ARG A 194 -4.93 12.84 -28.61
CA ARG A 194 -4.80 13.12 -27.17
C ARG A 194 -5.02 11.89 -26.31
N LEU A 195 -5.99 11.04 -26.66
CA LEU A 195 -6.22 9.76 -25.99
C LEU A 195 -5.03 8.81 -26.13
N ASP A 196 -4.43 8.73 -27.32
CA ASP A 196 -3.24 7.90 -27.55
C ASP A 196 -2.06 8.38 -26.69
N THR A 197 -1.84 9.69 -26.63
CA THR A 197 -0.81 10.29 -25.77
C THR A 197 -1.03 9.92 -24.30
N MET A 198 -2.27 9.99 -23.81
CA MET A 198 -2.61 9.66 -22.43
C MET A 198 -2.38 8.18 -22.10
N SER A 199 -2.70 7.28 -23.05
CA SER A 199 -2.41 5.85 -22.93
C SER A 199 -0.90 5.59 -22.82
N ARG A 200 -0.09 6.28 -23.62
CA ARG A 200 1.38 6.16 -23.58
C ARG A 200 1.98 6.71 -22.29
N LEU A 201 1.48 7.84 -21.81
CA LEU A 201 1.86 8.39 -20.50
C LEU A 201 1.61 7.40 -19.37
N HIS A 202 0.42 6.77 -19.37
CA HIS A 202 0.09 5.75 -18.39
C HIS A 202 1.05 4.56 -18.46
N ARG A 203 1.49 4.16 -19.66
CA ARG A 203 2.50 3.11 -19.81
C ARG A 203 3.90 3.57 -19.37
N HIS A 204 4.27 4.81 -19.65
CA HIS A 204 5.58 5.37 -19.29
C HIS A 204 5.76 5.46 -17.76
N LEU A 205 4.71 5.86 -17.04
CA LEU A 205 4.77 6.08 -15.58
C LEU A 205 4.45 4.87 -14.71
N TYR A 206 3.84 3.81 -15.26
CA TYR A 206 3.47 2.61 -14.49
C TYR A 206 4.17 1.34 -14.94
N ASP A 207 4.91 1.37 -16.05
CA ASP A 207 5.81 0.27 -16.43
C ASP A 207 7.15 0.45 -15.69
N PRO A 208 7.55 -0.48 -14.80
CA PRO A 208 8.79 -0.39 -14.03
C PRO A 208 10.04 -0.16 -14.88
N VAL A 209 10.02 -0.59 -16.15
CA VAL A 209 11.13 -0.40 -17.10
C VAL A 209 11.20 1.04 -17.63
N ASN A 210 10.04 1.72 -17.74
CA ASN A 210 9.94 3.06 -18.32
C ASN A 210 10.06 4.18 -17.29
N VAL A 211 9.73 3.93 -16.01
CA VAL A 211 9.83 4.94 -14.93
C VAL A 211 11.27 5.43 -14.73
N THR A 212 12.27 4.61 -15.06
CA THR A 212 13.69 4.99 -14.99
C THR A 212 14.19 5.75 -16.22
N ARG A 213 13.39 5.86 -17.29
CA ARG A 213 13.81 6.53 -18.53
C ARG A 213 13.79 8.05 -18.35
N PRO A 214 14.76 8.78 -18.93
CA PRO A 214 14.74 10.23 -18.96
C PRO A 214 13.48 10.74 -19.69
N VAL A 215 12.83 11.77 -19.13
CA VAL A 215 11.62 12.38 -19.72
C VAL A 215 11.84 12.89 -21.15
N GLY A 216 13.08 13.27 -21.49
CA GLY A 216 13.45 13.67 -22.85
C GLY A 216 13.20 12.59 -23.90
N GLU A 217 13.43 11.32 -23.58
CA GLU A 217 13.15 10.19 -24.48
C GLU A 217 11.64 10.07 -24.75
N PHE A 218 10.81 10.26 -23.72
CA PHE A 218 9.36 10.28 -23.86
C PHE A 218 8.89 11.40 -24.80
N PHE A 219 9.41 12.62 -24.64
CA PHE A 219 9.06 13.73 -25.54
C PHE A 219 9.59 13.51 -26.96
N GLN A 220 10.68 12.77 -27.12
CA GLN A 220 11.21 12.40 -28.44
C GLN A 220 10.27 11.46 -29.18
N GLU A 221 9.79 10.42 -28.50
CA GLU A 221 8.76 9.53 -29.03
C GLU A 221 7.46 10.29 -29.33
N LEU A 222 7.03 11.19 -28.43
CA LEU A 222 5.84 12.02 -28.63
C LEU A 222 5.95 12.88 -29.90
N CYS A 223 7.06 13.60 -30.07
CA CYS A 223 7.28 14.45 -31.24
C CYS A 223 7.28 13.65 -32.55
N ALA A 224 7.95 12.48 -32.56
CA ALA A 224 7.99 11.61 -33.74
C ALA A 224 6.58 11.15 -34.16
N ASN A 225 5.76 10.70 -33.19
CA ASN A 225 4.39 10.27 -33.44
C ASN A 225 3.50 11.42 -33.96
N LEU A 226 3.65 12.62 -33.41
CA LEU A 226 2.88 13.80 -33.86
C LEU A 226 3.27 14.22 -35.28
N ALA A 227 4.57 14.18 -35.59
CA ALA A 227 5.07 14.47 -36.94
C ALA A 227 4.54 13.47 -37.97
N GLU A 228 4.54 12.18 -37.63
CA GLU A 228 3.99 11.12 -38.48
C GLU A 228 2.48 11.30 -38.70
N ALA A 229 1.72 11.55 -37.63
CA ALA A 229 0.27 11.79 -37.72
C ALA A 229 -0.08 13.02 -38.56
N ALA A 230 0.75 14.07 -38.51
CA ALA A 230 0.58 15.28 -39.32
C ALA A 230 1.13 15.15 -40.75
N GLY A 231 1.82 14.06 -41.09
CA GLY A 231 2.51 13.90 -42.37
C GLY A 231 3.71 14.83 -42.57
N ALA A 232 4.23 15.42 -41.49
CA ALA A 232 5.24 16.48 -41.50
C ALA A 232 6.67 15.91 -41.46
N LYS A 233 7.08 15.22 -42.54
CA LYS A 233 8.36 14.49 -42.61
C LYS A 233 9.62 15.38 -42.60
N ASP A 234 9.50 16.62 -43.05
CA ASP A 234 10.64 17.55 -43.19
C ASP A 234 10.76 18.53 -42.00
N VAL A 235 9.98 18.35 -40.94
CA VAL A 235 10.09 19.14 -39.70
C VAL A 235 11.06 18.46 -38.74
N ARG A 236 12.11 19.19 -38.34
CA ARG A 236 13.12 18.67 -37.39
C ARG A 236 12.74 18.98 -35.94
N PHE A 237 12.87 18.00 -35.07
CA PHE A 237 12.70 18.18 -33.63
C PHE A 237 14.04 18.21 -32.91
N SER A 238 14.22 19.17 -32.01
CA SER A 238 15.35 19.22 -31.08
C SER A 238 14.83 19.19 -29.64
N ILE A 239 15.43 18.36 -28.80
CA ILE A 239 14.97 18.14 -27.42
C ILE A 239 16.16 18.32 -26.51
N ASP A 240 16.10 19.35 -25.68
CA ASP A 240 17.11 19.68 -24.66
C ASP A 240 16.43 19.64 -23.30
N MET A 241 16.51 18.49 -22.63
CA MET A 241 15.88 18.27 -21.34
C MET A 241 16.85 17.54 -20.39
N PRO A 242 17.15 18.10 -19.20
CA PRO A 242 17.90 17.38 -18.19
C PRO A 242 17.10 16.18 -17.68
N PRO A 243 17.77 15.20 -17.04
CA PRO A 243 17.09 14.06 -16.41
C PRO A 243 16.30 14.54 -15.18
N VAL A 244 15.05 14.94 -15.42
CA VAL A 244 14.08 15.36 -14.39
C VAL A 244 13.02 14.29 -14.27
N GLN A 245 12.67 13.95 -13.02
CA GLN A 245 11.56 13.05 -12.72
C GLN A 245 10.31 13.86 -12.40
N PHE A 246 9.24 13.58 -13.13
CA PHE A 246 7.91 14.12 -12.91
C PHE A 246 6.99 13.04 -12.36
N ASP A 247 6.08 13.42 -11.47
CA ASP A 247 4.93 12.58 -11.15
C ASP A 247 3.87 12.65 -12.26
N LEU A 248 2.81 11.85 -12.12
CA LEU A 248 1.70 11.85 -13.09
C LEU A 248 0.97 13.19 -13.15
N ASP A 249 0.88 13.90 -12.02
CA ASP A 249 0.12 15.14 -11.89
C ASP A 249 0.83 16.31 -12.59
N GLN A 250 2.16 16.22 -12.75
CA GLN A 250 2.98 17.15 -13.53
C GLN A 250 3.18 16.71 -14.99
N LEU A 251 3.49 15.43 -15.23
CA LEU A 251 3.82 14.96 -16.59
C LEU A 251 2.59 14.98 -17.52
N THR A 252 1.40 14.73 -16.98
CA THR A 252 0.14 14.77 -17.75
C THR A 252 -0.14 16.14 -18.37
N PRO A 253 -0.22 17.24 -17.59
CA PRO A 253 -0.46 18.56 -18.16
C PRO A 253 0.68 19.03 -19.07
N LEU A 254 1.96 18.78 -18.75
CA LEU A 254 3.09 19.12 -19.63
C LEU A 254 2.97 18.48 -21.01
N SER A 255 2.65 17.19 -21.04
CA SER A 255 2.54 16.43 -22.28
C SER A 255 1.35 16.86 -23.13
N LEU A 256 0.22 17.18 -22.49
CA LEU A 256 -0.96 17.69 -23.18
C LEU A 256 -0.75 19.11 -23.73
N ILE A 257 -0.04 19.96 -22.99
CA ILE A 257 0.41 21.27 -23.49
C ILE A 257 1.28 21.07 -24.73
N ALA A 258 2.26 20.15 -24.66
CA ALA A 258 3.13 19.86 -25.78
C ALA A 258 2.36 19.36 -27.01
N VAL A 259 1.43 18.41 -26.84
CA VAL A 259 0.56 17.94 -27.93
C VAL A 259 -0.13 19.11 -28.61
N GLU A 260 -0.72 20.02 -27.83
CA GLU A 260 -1.49 21.12 -28.42
C GLU A 260 -0.60 22.14 -29.13
N VAL A 261 0.51 22.54 -28.51
CA VAL A 261 1.44 23.52 -29.09
C VAL A 261 2.11 22.95 -30.34
N ILE A 262 2.62 21.72 -30.28
CA ILE A 262 3.28 21.05 -31.41
C ILE A 262 2.29 20.82 -32.55
N THR A 263 1.08 20.33 -32.26
CA THR A 263 0.06 20.10 -33.29
C THR A 263 -0.31 21.42 -33.98
N ASN A 264 -0.42 22.52 -33.24
CA ASN A 264 -0.66 23.84 -33.82
C ASN A 264 0.50 24.30 -34.71
N ALA A 265 1.75 24.12 -34.28
CA ALA A 265 2.92 24.44 -35.09
C ALA A 265 2.93 23.62 -36.40
N LEU A 266 2.73 22.30 -36.31
CA LEU A 266 2.69 21.41 -37.48
C LEU A 266 1.56 21.77 -38.46
N LYS A 267 0.38 22.15 -37.96
CA LYS A 267 -0.77 22.51 -38.80
C LYS A 267 -0.66 23.91 -39.42
N HIS A 268 0.02 24.84 -38.77
CA HIS A 268 -0.11 26.27 -39.10
C HIS A 268 1.21 27.00 -39.35
N ALA A 269 2.29 26.61 -38.69
CA ALA A 269 3.57 27.33 -38.74
C ALA A 269 4.37 27.03 -40.02
N PHE A 270 4.20 25.83 -40.60
CA PHE A 270 4.99 25.32 -41.74
C PHE A 270 4.11 25.04 -42.98
N PRO A 271 3.66 26.07 -43.72
CA PRO A 271 2.85 25.86 -44.93
C PRO A 271 3.60 25.08 -46.02
N ASP A 272 4.92 25.19 -46.09
CA ASP A 272 5.78 24.44 -47.02
C ASP A 272 6.21 23.06 -46.48
N GLY A 273 5.72 22.67 -45.29
CA GLY A 273 6.02 21.39 -44.64
C GLY A 273 7.44 21.27 -44.07
N ARG A 274 8.23 22.35 -44.07
CA ARG A 274 9.63 22.39 -43.60
C ARG A 274 9.79 23.38 -42.45
N GLY A 275 10.64 23.01 -41.49
CA GLY A 275 10.98 23.86 -40.36
C GLY A 275 11.60 23.09 -39.21
N SER A 276 11.64 23.69 -38.03
CA SER A 276 12.11 23.07 -36.80
C SER A 276 11.25 23.45 -35.60
N ILE A 277 11.09 22.48 -34.70
CA ILE A 277 10.46 22.67 -33.40
C ILE A 277 11.49 22.26 -32.32
N ALA A 278 11.75 23.16 -31.38
CA ALA A 278 12.63 22.93 -30.26
C ALA A 278 11.83 22.81 -28.97
N LEU A 279 12.07 21.74 -28.21
CA LEU A 279 11.56 21.55 -26.86
C LEU A 279 12.73 21.68 -25.90
N ARG A 280 12.59 22.58 -24.92
CA ARG A 280 13.61 22.82 -23.90
C ARG A 280 13.02 22.78 -22.52
N LEU A 281 13.68 22.10 -21.60
CA LEU A 281 13.34 22.11 -20.19
C LEU A 281 14.53 22.59 -19.39
N VAL A 282 14.33 23.62 -18.58
CA VAL A 282 15.35 24.16 -17.67
C VAL A 282 14.81 24.10 -16.26
N GLN A 283 15.63 23.57 -15.34
CA GLN A 283 15.31 23.50 -13.93
C GLN A 283 16.27 24.40 -13.14
N HIS A 284 15.70 25.30 -12.34
CA HIS A 284 16.42 26.18 -11.41
C HIS A 284 15.88 25.94 -9.99
N GLY A 285 16.48 24.98 -9.27
CA GLY A 285 15.93 24.53 -7.99
C GLY A 285 14.58 23.84 -8.19
N ASP A 286 13.54 24.37 -7.55
CA ASP A 286 12.16 23.88 -7.71
C ASP A 286 11.41 24.55 -8.87
N HIS A 287 11.99 25.61 -9.46
CA HIS A 287 11.37 26.31 -10.57
C HIS A 287 11.68 25.61 -11.90
N ILE A 288 10.64 25.32 -12.68
CA ILE A 288 10.76 24.63 -13.97
C ILE A 288 10.23 25.53 -15.08
N VAL A 289 11.05 25.68 -16.11
CA VAL A 289 10.70 26.38 -17.35
C VAL A 289 10.68 25.38 -18.49
N PHE A 290 9.49 25.14 -19.04
CA PHE A 290 9.29 24.28 -20.20
C PHE A 290 8.93 25.13 -21.42
N THR A 291 9.77 25.08 -22.45
CA THR A 291 9.68 25.92 -23.64
C THR A 291 9.50 25.07 -24.89
N ILE A 292 8.58 25.47 -25.75
CA ILE A 292 8.36 24.90 -27.08
C ILE A 292 8.43 26.04 -28.09
N ALA A 293 9.39 26.01 -29.00
CA ALA A 293 9.61 27.04 -30.00
C ALA A 293 9.57 26.47 -31.42
N ASP A 294 8.89 27.16 -32.33
CA ASP A 294 8.94 26.89 -33.77
C ASP A 294 9.65 28.04 -34.52
N ASP A 295 10.21 27.75 -35.69
CA ASP A 295 10.81 28.72 -36.63
C ASP A 295 9.90 29.04 -37.83
N GLY A 296 8.59 28.82 -37.66
CA GLY A 296 7.62 28.99 -38.75
C GLY A 296 7.16 30.43 -38.92
N LYS A 297 6.02 30.62 -39.58
CA LYS A 297 5.48 31.95 -39.90
C LYS A 297 5.05 32.80 -38.68
N GLY A 298 5.08 32.24 -37.48
CA GLY A 298 4.59 32.87 -36.25
C GLY A 298 3.06 32.90 -36.13
N MET A 299 2.58 33.19 -34.93
CA MET A 299 1.16 33.39 -34.63
C MET A 299 0.76 34.86 -34.73
N ALA A 300 -0.52 35.15 -35.02
CA ALA A 300 -1.05 36.52 -34.96
C ALA A 300 -0.84 37.10 -33.55
N ALA A 301 -0.44 38.37 -33.47
CA ALA A 301 0.09 38.99 -32.25
C ALA A 301 -0.80 38.77 -31.01
N ASN A 302 -0.17 38.21 -29.97
CA ASN A 302 -0.62 38.06 -28.58
C ASN A 302 -2.11 37.70 -28.39
N PRO A 303 -2.51 36.42 -28.53
CA PRO A 303 -3.88 36.01 -28.28
C PRO A 303 -4.20 36.13 -26.79
N ASN A 304 -4.97 37.14 -26.40
CA ASN A 304 -5.51 37.22 -25.04
C ASN A 304 -6.33 35.93 -24.75
N PRO A 305 -5.95 35.10 -23.75
CA PRO A 305 -6.56 33.78 -23.52
C PRO A 305 -8.07 33.84 -23.29
N GLU A 306 -8.55 34.89 -22.59
CA GLU A 306 -9.97 35.07 -22.28
C GLU A 306 -10.80 35.42 -23.52
N GLN A 307 -10.18 36.06 -24.52
CA GLN A 307 -10.83 36.53 -25.74
C GLN A 307 -10.58 35.58 -26.93
N SER A 308 -9.69 34.60 -26.77
CA SER A 308 -9.35 33.65 -27.83
C SER A 308 -10.54 32.75 -28.19
N LYS A 309 -10.86 32.67 -29.48
CA LYS A 309 -11.80 31.67 -30.02
C LYS A 309 -11.17 30.28 -30.14
N SER A 310 -9.85 30.16 -29.98
CA SER A 310 -9.15 28.90 -30.12
C SER A 310 -9.30 28.05 -28.87
N LEU A 311 -9.87 26.87 -29.05
CA LEU A 311 -10.05 25.87 -28.00
C LEU A 311 -8.72 25.42 -27.39
N GLY A 312 -7.70 25.27 -28.24
CA GLY A 312 -6.38 24.84 -27.85
C GLY A 312 -5.73 25.74 -26.82
N LEU A 313 -5.78 27.05 -27.08
CA LEU A 313 -5.23 28.07 -26.18
C LEU A 313 -5.89 28.05 -24.79
N LYS A 314 -7.22 27.83 -24.73
CA LYS A 314 -7.94 27.70 -23.44
C LYS A 314 -7.52 26.46 -22.66
N ILE A 315 -7.30 25.35 -23.36
CA ILE A 315 -6.87 24.09 -22.74
C ILE A 315 -5.45 24.23 -22.21
N VAL A 316 -4.54 24.77 -23.01
CA VAL A 316 -3.15 24.99 -22.62
C VAL A 316 -3.06 25.91 -21.39
N HIS A 317 -3.82 27.01 -21.37
CA HIS A 317 -3.88 27.89 -20.20
C HIS A 317 -4.41 27.15 -18.96
N SER A 318 -5.50 26.39 -19.07
CA SER A 318 -6.06 25.63 -17.96
C SER A 318 -5.06 24.59 -17.40
N LEU A 319 -4.29 23.93 -18.27
CA LEU A 319 -3.28 22.95 -17.88
C LEU A 319 -2.06 23.61 -17.21
N ALA A 320 -1.65 24.78 -17.68
CA ALA A 320 -0.60 25.56 -17.02
C ALA A 320 -1.03 26.00 -15.62
N THR A 321 -2.29 26.42 -15.44
CA THR A 321 -2.84 26.72 -14.11
C THR A 321 -2.92 25.47 -13.22
N GLN A 322 -3.22 24.30 -13.78
CA GLN A 322 -3.23 23.04 -13.03
C GLN A 322 -1.84 22.67 -12.50
N LEU A 323 -0.77 23.05 -13.21
CA LEU A 323 0.62 22.94 -12.74
C LEU A 323 0.97 23.94 -11.63
N GLY A 324 0.04 24.83 -11.23
CA GLY A 324 0.34 25.95 -10.34
C GLY A 324 1.14 27.07 -11.03
N GLY A 325 1.17 27.06 -12.36
CA GLY A 325 2.02 27.93 -13.17
C GLY A 325 1.26 28.82 -14.13
N SER A 326 2.01 29.37 -15.09
CA SER A 326 1.50 30.22 -16.16
C SER A 326 2.13 29.87 -17.49
N ILE A 327 1.51 30.34 -18.58
CA ILE A 327 2.06 30.21 -19.93
C ILE A 327 2.11 31.57 -20.63
N VAL A 328 3.21 31.85 -21.30
CA VAL A 328 3.44 33.04 -22.11
C VAL A 328 3.74 32.63 -23.54
N TYR A 329 3.22 33.39 -24.50
CA TYR A 329 3.53 33.24 -25.92
C TYR A 329 4.33 34.44 -26.41
N GLU A 330 5.52 34.19 -26.93
CA GLU A 330 6.38 35.20 -27.58
C GLU A 330 6.32 34.99 -29.09
N VAL A 331 6.09 36.08 -29.82
CA VAL A 331 6.01 36.09 -31.29
C VAL A 331 7.26 36.77 -31.84
N GLY A 332 7.99 36.07 -32.71
CA GLY A 332 9.23 36.55 -33.32
C GLY A 332 9.40 35.95 -34.73
N PRO A 333 10.59 35.42 -35.10
CA PRO A 333 10.78 34.67 -36.36
C PRO A 333 10.11 33.27 -36.35
N GLY A 334 8.98 33.16 -35.63
CA GLY A 334 8.33 31.92 -35.20
C GLY A 334 7.48 32.17 -33.96
N THR A 335 7.02 31.09 -33.31
CA THR A 335 6.27 31.18 -32.04
C THR A 335 7.01 30.45 -30.94
N THR A 336 7.14 31.07 -29.77
CA THR A 336 7.65 30.42 -28.56
C THR A 336 6.57 30.38 -27.50
N ALA A 337 6.23 29.17 -27.03
CA ALA A 337 5.37 28.93 -25.89
C ALA A 337 6.22 28.57 -24.68
N ARG A 338 6.13 29.35 -23.60
CA ARG A 338 6.93 29.18 -22.38
C ARG A 338 6.01 28.97 -21.20
N VAL A 339 6.09 27.79 -20.59
CA VAL A 339 5.36 27.40 -19.38
C VAL A 339 6.31 27.47 -18.20
N GLU A 340 5.89 28.15 -17.13
CA GLU A 340 6.65 28.31 -15.90
C GLU A 340 5.82 27.87 -14.71
N PHE A 341 6.39 27.01 -13.86
CA PHE A 341 5.73 26.51 -12.66
C PHE A 341 6.77 26.07 -11.62
N ASP A 342 6.34 26.00 -10.36
CA ASP A 342 7.16 25.45 -9.28
C ASP A 342 6.78 23.99 -9.03
N ARG A 343 7.78 23.18 -8.71
CA ARG A 343 7.57 21.79 -8.35
C ARG A 343 6.75 21.73 -7.05
N ALA A 344 5.68 20.94 -7.04
CA ALA A 344 4.94 20.68 -5.81
C ALA A 344 5.86 19.95 -4.81
N ALA A 345 5.89 20.43 -3.57
CA ALA A 345 6.73 19.91 -2.48
C ALA A 345 6.32 18.49 -2.05
#